data_AF-A0AAV5CAC4-F1
#
_entry.id   AF-A0AAV5CAC4-F1
#
_cell.length_a   1.000
_cell.length_b   1.000
_cell.length_c   1.000
_cell.angle_alpha   90.00
_cell.angle_beta   90.00
_cell.angle_gamma   90.00
#
_symmetry.space_group_name_H-M   'P 1'
#
loop_
_entity.id
_entity.type
_entity.pdbx_description
1 polymer ?
#
loop_
_entity_poly.entity_id
_entity_poly.type
_entity_poly.pdbx_seq_one_letter_code
_entity_poly.pdbx_strand_id
1 'polypeptide(L)'
;MMAMPRAPRRTRWSALAASALIQCSAGSSYCFGVYSPALKASQGYDQSALDAVAFFKDIGANAGVLSGFLAAWAPAGRRRPWLVLLAGAALCAAGYLPMWLAVTGVAPAPLPLMCVYMLLAAQAQTFFNTADVVTAVENFPDRRGTVIGIMKVLPLLISCSVLLFYGSGFLGLSGAILVQVYRTLHIDPSTFILMLAVLPTAITLLLMYFVDVHNAHEQYNKKFLDAFSVIAVTVAGYLMIVIISDQAFMISSAVQSVCFVILLVLVMSPVAIVVKAQKSESIHPADSTSEQRIGLLYEEVAEGSESANSASTLGGSPEDLSAGKENLNLLQAMCKLNFWLLFLAMACGMGSGLATVNNISQIGGSLGYETRETSTLVSLWSIWNFSGRFGAGFISDHFLREKGVGRPFFIGATLLIMSLGHAIISSGLPASLYIGSVLVGLCYGSQWALMPSITSEIFGLNHFGTIFNMVAVASPVGSYILSVRVVGYIYDMESPPDKHACVGKHCFALSFMIMACVCVFGSAVAFILFIRTRMFYRRVVYARLQSFLEK
;
A
#
# COMPACT_ATOMS: atom_id res chain seq x y z
N MET A 1 -13.28 -40.61 25.99
CA MET A 1 -13.70 -39.85 24.79
C MET A 1 -12.70 -38.72 24.54
N MET A 2 -11.78 -38.90 23.60
CA MET A 2 -10.92 -37.81 23.12
C MET A 2 -11.82 -36.80 22.43
N ALA A 3 -11.88 -35.57 22.95
CA ALA A 3 -12.59 -34.49 22.29
C ALA A 3 -11.98 -34.28 20.91
N MET A 4 -12.77 -34.49 19.84
CA MET A 4 -12.39 -34.05 18.51
C MET A 4 -11.97 -32.58 18.57
N PRO A 5 -10.93 -32.15 17.84
CA PRO A 5 -10.61 -30.74 17.70
C PRO A 5 -11.88 -30.04 17.20
N ARG A 6 -12.44 -29.13 18.01
CA ARG A 6 -13.56 -28.28 17.57
C ARG A 6 -13.10 -27.56 16.29
N ALA A 7 -13.90 -27.63 15.24
CA ALA A 7 -13.65 -26.87 14.02
C ALA A 7 -13.36 -25.40 14.38
N PRO A 8 -12.38 -24.75 13.72
CA PRO A 8 -11.99 -23.39 14.06
C PRO A 8 -13.21 -22.47 14.03
N ARG A 9 -13.54 -21.84 15.17
CA ARG A 9 -14.67 -20.92 15.27
C ARG A 9 -14.40 -19.70 14.38
N ARG A 10 -15.40 -19.30 13.59
CA ARG A 10 -15.37 -18.07 12.80
C ARG A 10 -15.65 -16.90 13.75
N THR A 11 -14.68 -16.02 13.89
CA THR A 11 -14.77 -14.80 14.72
C THR A 11 -14.19 -13.62 13.95
N ARG A 12 -14.48 -12.39 14.40
CA ARG A 12 -13.85 -11.16 13.85
C ARG A 12 -12.32 -11.24 13.86
N TRP A 13 -11.75 -11.92 14.86
CA TRP A 13 -10.31 -12.14 14.99
C TRP A 13 -9.78 -13.12 13.94
N SER A 14 -10.50 -14.23 13.66
CA SER A 14 -10.12 -15.15 12.59
C SER A 14 -10.21 -14.49 11.22
N ALA A 15 -11.20 -13.61 11.01
CA ALA A 15 -11.30 -12.82 9.78
C ALA A 15 -10.11 -11.87 9.61
N LEU A 16 -9.74 -11.13 10.67
CA LEU A 16 -8.58 -10.23 10.64
C LEU A 16 -7.26 -10.97 10.37
N ALA A 17 -7.05 -12.13 11.00
CA ALA A 17 -5.86 -12.95 10.76
C ALA A 17 -5.82 -13.54 9.35
N ALA A 18 -6.94 -14.05 8.85
CA ALA A 18 -7.04 -14.57 7.49
C ALA A 18 -6.73 -13.47 6.45
N SER A 19 -7.33 -12.29 6.61
CA SER A 19 -7.06 -11.12 5.77
C SER A 19 -5.60 -10.66 5.84
N ALA A 20 -4.99 -10.65 7.03
CA ALA A 20 -3.56 -10.34 7.17
C ALA A 20 -2.67 -11.31 6.38
N LEU A 21 -2.95 -12.62 6.46
CA LEU A 21 -2.18 -13.67 5.78
C LEU A 21 -2.36 -13.62 4.26
N ILE A 22 -3.57 -13.36 3.76
CA ILE A 22 -3.81 -13.14 2.32
C ILE A 22 -2.97 -11.96 1.84
N GLN A 23 -3.00 -10.83 2.56
CA GLN A 23 -2.25 -9.63 2.22
C GLN A 23 -0.73 -9.82 2.22
N CYS A 24 -0.17 -10.71 3.05
CA CYS A 24 1.24 -11.09 3.03
C CYS A 24 1.70 -11.72 1.70
N SER A 25 0.77 -12.25 0.90
CA SER A 25 1.05 -12.87 -0.41
C SER A 25 0.59 -12.01 -1.59
N ALA A 26 -0.11 -10.91 -1.34
CA ALA A 26 -0.83 -10.15 -2.37
C ALA A 26 0.01 -9.12 -3.15
N GLY A 27 1.20 -8.73 -2.70
CA GLY A 27 2.03 -7.71 -3.37
C GLY A 27 3.01 -8.25 -4.39
N SER A 28 2.56 -9.19 -5.22
CA SER A 28 3.34 -9.74 -6.34
C SER A 28 3.78 -8.69 -7.36
N SER A 29 3.06 -7.56 -7.46
CA SER A 29 3.43 -6.43 -8.33
C SER A 29 4.74 -5.74 -7.93
N TYR A 30 5.10 -5.76 -6.64
CA TYR A 30 6.37 -5.22 -6.15
C TYR A 30 7.57 -6.09 -6.54
N CYS A 31 7.34 -7.36 -6.88
CA CYS A 31 8.38 -8.30 -7.27
C CYS A 31 8.70 -8.26 -8.78
N PHE A 32 8.16 -7.31 -9.55
CA PHE A 32 8.38 -7.21 -11.00
C PHE A 32 9.87 -7.23 -11.37
N GLY A 33 10.71 -6.49 -10.64
CA GLY A 33 12.16 -6.48 -10.87
C GLY A 33 12.82 -7.86 -10.74
N VAL A 34 12.26 -8.79 -9.96
CA VAL A 34 12.86 -10.13 -9.78
C VAL A 34 12.75 -10.97 -11.06
N TYR A 35 11.61 -10.91 -11.75
CA TYR A 35 11.36 -11.75 -12.94
C TYR A 35 11.37 -10.97 -14.27
N SER A 36 11.36 -9.63 -14.25
CA SER A 36 11.37 -8.82 -15.47
C SER A 36 12.57 -9.08 -16.39
N PRO A 37 13.80 -9.40 -15.90
CA PRO A 37 14.90 -9.77 -16.79
C PRO A 37 14.64 -11.07 -17.55
N ALA A 38 14.06 -12.08 -16.90
CA ALA A 38 13.72 -13.36 -17.54
C ALA A 38 12.55 -13.21 -18.52
N LEU A 39 11.58 -12.36 -18.20
CA LEU A 39 10.52 -12.00 -19.12
C LEU A 39 11.07 -11.29 -20.37
N LYS A 40 11.99 -10.33 -20.18
CA LYS A 40 12.65 -9.61 -21.28
C LYS A 40 13.41 -10.57 -22.21
N ALA A 41 14.23 -11.42 -21.61
CA ALA A 41 15.07 -12.36 -22.34
C ALA A 41 14.25 -13.43 -23.09
N SER A 42 13.25 -14.03 -22.45
CA SER A 42 12.45 -15.10 -23.06
C SER A 42 11.59 -14.63 -24.23
N GLN A 43 11.09 -13.39 -24.17
CA GLN A 43 10.19 -12.84 -25.20
C GLN A 43 10.92 -11.97 -26.25
N GLY A 44 12.24 -11.79 -26.13
CA GLY A 44 13.01 -10.93 -27.02
C GLY A 44 12.55 -9.46 -26.97
N TYR A 45 12.18 -8.97 -25.79
CA TYR A 45 11.69 -7.60 -25.62
C TYR A 45 12.84 -6.59 -25.58
N ASP A 46 12.63 -5.45 -26.23
CA ASP A 46 13.34 -4.22 -25.92
C ASP A 46 12.87 -3.65 -24.56
N GLN A 47 13.52 -2.61 -24.07
CA GLN A 47 13.17 -2.01 -22.78
C GLN A 47 11.81 -1.33 -22.83
N SER A 48 11.47 -0.66 -23.93
CA SER A 48 10.17 -0.01 -24.12
C SER A 48 9.00 -1.00 -24.05
N ALA A 49 9.14 -2.19 -24.64
CA ALA A 49 8.14 -3.25 -24.55
C ALA A 49 8.02 -3.81 -23.13
N LEU A 50 9.13 -4.05 -22.44
CA LEU A 50 9.10 -4.49 -21.04
C LEU A 50 8.44 -3.43 -20.13
N ASP A 51 8.76 -2.16 -20.34
CA ASP A 51 8.18 -1.04 -19.61
C ASP A 51 6.69 -0.88 -19.91
N ALA A 52 6.24 -1.19 -21.14
CA ALA A 52 4.81 -1.23 -21.46
C ALA A 52 4.10 -2.31 -20.63
N VAL A 53 4.69 -3.50 -20.48
CA VAL A 53 4.16 -4.54 -19.58
C VAL A 53 4.11 -4.04 -18.13
N ALA A 54 5.16 -3.36 -17.67
CA ALA A 54 5.21 -2.76 -16.33
C ALA A 54 4.15 -1.67 -16.13
N PHE A 55 3.85 -0.88 -17.16
CA PHE A 55 2.77 0.10 -17.12
C PHE A 55 1.39 -0.56 -16.94
N PHE A 56 1.10 -1.64 -17.65
CA PHE A 56 -0.16 -2.37 -17.46
C PHE A 56 -0.26 -3.04 -16.09
N LYS A 57 0.86 -3.53 -15.54
CA LYS A 57 0.95 -3.92 -14.13
C LYS A 57 0.57 -2.75 -13.21
N ASP A 58 1.12 -1.57 -13.44
CA ASP A 58 0.87 -0.38 -12.61
C ASP A 58 -0.59 0.08 -12.68
N ILE A 59 -1.22 0.02 -13.86
CA ILE A 59 -2.66 0.24 -14.00
C ILE A 59 -3.41 -0.79 -13.17
N GLY A 60 -3.09 -2.08 -13.35
CA GLY A 60 -3.81 -3.16 -12.68
C GLY A 60 -3.73 -3.11 -11.16
N ALA A 61 -2.55 -2.82 -10.62
CA ALA A 61 -2.29 -2.77 -9.17
C ALA A 61 -2.94 -1.54 -8.49
N ASN A 62 -3.24 -0.48 -9.25
CA ASN A 62 -3.74 0.79 -8.70
C ASN A 62 -5.23 1.05 -9.06
N ALA A 63 -5.74 0.51 -10.16
CA ALA A 63 -7.11 0.72 -10.62
C ALA A 63 -8.10 -0.27 -9.98
N GLY A 64 -8.38 -0.10 -8.68
CA GLY A 64 -9.30 -0.95 -7.90
C GLY A 64 -10.81 -0.71 -8.13
N VAL A 65 -11.18 -0.07 -9.23
CA VAL A 65 -12.59 0.28 -9.51
C VAL A 65 -13.46 -0.96 -9.68
N LEU A 66 -12.95 -1.98 -10.39
CA LEU A 66 -13.67 -3.24 -10.63
C LEU A 66 -13.93 -4.02 -9.34
N SER A 67 -12.94 -4.10 -8.45
CA SER A 67 -13.11 -4.77 -7.15
C SER A 67 -14.10 -4.03 -6.26
N GLY A 68 -14.09 -2.69 -6.29
CA GLY A 68 -15.07 -1.85 -5.59
C GLY A 68 -16.51 -2.06 -6.09
N PHE A 69 -16.72 -2.11 -7.41
CA PHE A 69 -18.04 -2.40 -7.99
C PHE A 69 -18.53 -3.79 -7.66
N LEU A 70 -17.67 -4.82 -7.75
CA LEU A 70 -18.06 -6.18 -7.40
C LEU A 70 -18.41 -6.29 -5.92
N ALA A 71 -17.64 -5.62 -5.05
CA ALA A 71 -17.98 -5.52 -3.63
C ALA A 71 -19.34 -4.83 -3.43
N ALA A 72 -19.65 -3.73 -4.13
CA ALA A 72 -20.93 -3.04 -4.00
C ALA A 72 -22.13 -3.85 -4.52
N TRP A 73 -21.94 -4.57 -5.62
CA TRP A 73 -22.98 -5.39 -6.25
C TRP A 73 -23.26 -6.69 -5.51
N ALA A 74 -22.23 -7.29 -4.89
CA ALA A 74 -22.37 -8.56 -4.20
C ALA A 74 -23.40 -8.49 -3.07
N PRO A 75 -24.26 -9.53 -2.89
CA PRO A 75 -25.33 -9.52 -1.90
C PRO A 75 -24.81 -9.22 -0.50
N ALA A 76 -25.48 -8.30 0.21
CA ALA A 76 -25.15 -7.98 1.59
C ALA A 76 -25.16 -9.25 2.45
N GLY A 77 -24.11 -9.44 3.26
CA GLY A 77 -23.95 -10.58 4.15
C GLY A 77 -22.68 -11.38 3.91
N ARG A 78 -22.60 -12.56 4.55
CA ARG A 78 -21.38 -13.36 4.72
C ARG A 78 -20.66 -13.79 3.44
N ARG A 79 -21.33 -13.77 2.28
CA ARG A 79 -20.77 -14.22 0.99
C ARG A 79 -20.10 -13.10 0.19
N ARG A 80 -20.27 -11.83 0.60
CA ARG A 80 -19.75 -10.68 -0.11
C ARG A 80 -18.22 -10.69 -0.25
N PRO A 81 -17.43 -10.92 0.83
CA PRO A 81 -15.96 -10.96 0.70
C PRO A 81 -15.50 -12.14 -0.15
N TRP A 82 -16.21 -13.27 -0.09
CA TRP A 82 -15.84 -14.50 -0.78
C TRP A 82 -15.91 -14.37 -2.29
N LEU A 83 -16.93 -13.71 -2.81
CA LEU A 83 -17.06 -13.46 -4.25
C LEU A 83 -15.91 -12.60 -4.78
N VAL A 84 -15.52 -11.57 -4.01
CA VAL A 84 -14.42 -10.68 -4.38
C VAL A 84 -13.07 -11.41 -4.28
N LEU A 85 -12.84 -12.19 -3.23
CA LEU A 85 -11.62 -13.00 -3.08
C LEU A 85 -11.50 -14.08 -4.15
N LEU A 86 -12.60 -14.76 -4.48
CA LEU A 86 -12.63 -15.78 -5.53
C LEU A 86 -12.34 -15.17 -6.91
N ALA A 87 -12.92 -14.01 -7.22
CA ALA A 87 -12.61 -13.27 -8.44
C ALA A 87 -11.13 -12.84 -8.48
N GLY A 88 -10.58 -12.35 -7.36
CA GLY A 88 -9.16 -12.04 -7.24
C GLY A 88 -8.26 -13.24 -7.47
N ALA A 89 -8.60 -14.40 -6.91
CA ALA A 89 -7.85 -15.65 -7.08
C ALA A 89 -7.88 -16.13 -8.53
N ALA A 90 -9.04 -16.03 -9.20
CA ALA A 90 -9.19 -16.32 -10.61
C ALA A 90 -8.35 -15.38 -11.49
N LEU A 91 -8.36 -14.07 -11.21
CA LEU A 91 -7.54 -13.09 -11.92
C LEU A 91 -6.03 -13.35 -11.73
N CYS A 92 -5.62 -13.73 -10.52
CA CYS A 92 -4.22 -14.04 -10.21
C CYS A 92 -3.73 -15.22 -11.05
N ALA A 93 -4.48 -16.32 -11.05
CA ALA A 93 -4.18 -17.50 -11.87
C ALA A 93 -4.24 -17.18 -13.37
N ALA A 94 -5.28 -16.47 -13.82
CA ALA A 94 -5.47 -16.10 -15.23
C ALA A 94 -4.42 -15.12 -15.76
N GLY A 95 -3.72 -14.39 -14.89
CA GLY A 95 -2.60 -13.53 -15.28
C GLY A 95 -1.25 -14.26 -15.24
N TYR A 96 -0.89 -14.82 -14.09
CA TYR A 96 0.46 -15.38 -13.89
C TYR A 96 0.68 -16.75 -14.56
N LEU A 97 -0.34 -17.63 -14.64
CA LEU A 97 -0.17 -18.94 -15.31
C LEU A 97 0.15 -18.82 -16.80
N PRO A 98 -0.62 -18.08 -17.62
CA PRO A 98 -0.28 -17.95 -19.03
C PRO A 98 1.02 -17.15 -19.24
N MET A 99 1.35 -16.21 -18.35
CA MET A 99 2.67 -15.55 -18.39
C MET A 99 3.81 -16.55 -18.15
N TRP A 100 3.65 -17.47 -17.19
CA TRP A 100 4.62 -18.55 -16.98
C TRP A 100 4.74 -19.49 -18.19
N LEU A 101 3.62 -19.86 -18.82
CA LEU A 101 3.63 -20.67 -20.05
C LEU A 101 4.35 -19.95 -21.21
N ALA A 102 4.21 -18.63 -21.31
CA ALA A 102 4.91 -17.83 -22.31
C ALA A 102 6.42 -17.75 -22.04
N VAL A 103 6.82 -17.52 -20.78
CA VAL A 103 8.24 -17.43 -20.38
C VAL A 103 8.97 -18.77 -20.52
N THR A 104 8.28 -19.89 -20.29
CA THR A 104 8.84 -21.25 -20.46
C THR A 104 8.87 -21.71 -21.92
N GLY A 105 8.35 -20.91 -22.86
CA GLY A 105 8.33 -21.22 -24.29
C GLY A 105 7.24 -22.21 -24.71
N VAL A 106 6.34 -22.59 -23.80
CA VAL A 106 5.22 -23.52 -24.10
C VAL A 106 4.14 -22.82 -24.94
N ALA A 107 3.82 -21.56 -24.61
CA ALA A 107 2.81 -20.78 -25.30
C ALA A 107 3.27 -19.32 -25.46
N PRO A 108 4.11 -18.99 -26.46
CA PRO A 108 4.60 -17.63 -26.67
C PRO A 108 3.43 -16.67 -26.92
N ALA A 109 3.51 -15.48 -26.33
CA ALA A 109 2.44 -14.49 -26.37
C ALA A 109 2.96 -13.17 -26.96
N PRO A 110 2.26 -12.56 -27.93
CA PRO A 110 2.64 -11.24 -28.42
C PRO A 110 2.49 -10.19 -27.31
N LEU A 111 3.23 -9.09 -27.42
CA LEU A 111 3.28 -8.03 -26.41
C LEU A 111 1.90 -7.57 -25.90
N PRO A 112 0.87 -7.31 -26.74
CA PRO A 112 -0.44 -6.89 -26.24
C PRO A 112 -1.10 -7.94 -25.33
N LEU A 113 -0.91 -9.23 -25.63
CA LEU A 113 -1.45 -10.32 -24.83
C LEU A 113 -0.70 -10.45 -23.50
N MET A 114 0.63 -10.28 -23.51
CA MET A 114 1.43 -10.22 -22.29
C MET A 114 1.02 -9.05 -21.38
N CYS A 115 0.72 -7.89 -21.96
CA CYS A 115 0.18 -6.74 -21.23
C CYS A 115 -1.17 -7.06 -20.58
N VAL A 116 -2.05 -7.80 -21.26
CA VAL A 116 -3.33 -8.26 -20.69
C VAL A 116 -3.09 -9.24 -19.53
N TYR A 117 -2.21 -10.23 -19.69
CA TYR A 117 -1.86 -11.16 -18.61
C TYR A 117 -1.34 -10.43 -17.37
N MET A 118 -0.45 -9.46 -17.58
CA MET A 118 0.10 -8.65 -16.51
C MET A 118 -0.95 -7.75 -15.84
N LEU A 119 -1.86 -7.15 -16.64
CA LEU A 119 -2.97 -6.37 -16.11
C LEU A 119 -3.87 -7.22 -15.21
N LEU A 120 -4.24 -8.43 -15.64
CA LEU A 120 -5.07 -9.37 -14.87
C LEU A 120 -4.36 -9.80 -13.58
N ALA A 121 -3.08 -10.17 -13.68
CA ALA A 121 -2.25 -10.54 -12.54
C ALA A 121 -2.18 -9.42 -11.50
N ALA A 122 -1.96 -8.19 -11.94
CA ALA A 122 -1.88 -7.03 -11.05
C ALA A 122 -3.24 -6.60 -10.49
N GLN A 123 -4.33 -6.80 -11.24
CA GLN A 123 -5.69 -6.54 -10.76
C GLN A 123 -6.07 -7.44 -9.58
N ALA A 124 -5.58 -8.68 -9.52
CA ALA A 124 -5.81 -9.58 -8.38
C ALA A 124 -5.47 -8.93 -7.04
N GLN A 125 -4.36 -8.16 -6.99
CA GLN A 125 -3.94 -7.42 -5.79
C GLN A 125 -5.02 -6.46 -5.30
N THR A 126 -5.74 -5.77 -6.20
CA THR A 126 -6.79 -4.83 -5.79
C THR A 126 -8.01 -5.57 -5.24
N PHE A 127 -8.34 -6.74 -5.78
CA PHE A 127 -9.44 -7.58 -5.30
C PHE A 127 -9.18 -8.12 -3.89
N PHE A 128 -7.98 -8.67 -3.65
CA PHE A 128 -7.57 -9.11 -2.31
C PHE A 128 -7.66 -7.95 -1.32
N ASN A 129 -7.06 -6.81 -1.67
CA ASN A 129 -7.04 -5.63 -0.82
C ASN A 129 -8.45 -5.10 -0.51
N THR A 130 -9.33 -5.01 -1.51
CA THR A 130 -10.70 -4.52 -1.32
C THR A 130 -11.49 -5.45 -0.40
N ALA A 131 -11.45 -6.77 -0.63
CA ALA A 131 -12.19 -7.72 0.19
C ALA A 131 -11.73 -7.69 1.66
N ASP A 132 -10.42 -7.71 1.88
CA ASP A 132 -9.82 -7.77 3.22
C ASP A 132 -10.04 -6.48 4.00
N VAL A 133 -9.80 -5.31 3.37
CA VAL A 133 -9.96 -4.02 4.05
C VAL A 133 -11.42 -3.73 4.37
N VAL A 134 -12.34 -3.98 3.43
CA VAL A 134 -13.78 -3.73 3.66
C VAL A 134 -14.28 -4.63 4.78
N THR A 135 -13.93 -5.92 4.76
CA THR A 135 -14.33 -6.86 5.82
C THR A 135 -13.77 -6.45 7.18
N ALA A 136 -12.53 -6.01 7.23
CA ALA A 136 -11.89 -5.60 8.48
C ALA A 136 -12.50 -4.30 9.02
N VAL A 137 -12.83 -3.33 8.16
CA VAL A 137 -13.52 -2.09 8.55
C VAL A 137 -14.92 -2.33 9.08
N GLU A 138 -15.67 -3.24 8.44
CA GLU A 138 -17.03 -3.60 8.89
C GLU A 138 -17.00 -4.37 10.23
N ASN A 139 -15.98 -5.21 10.46
CA ASN A 139 -15.80 -5.92 11.73
C ASN A 139 -15.36 -5.03 12.91
N PHE A 140 -14.71 -3.89 12.64
CA PHE A 140 -14.13 -3.01 13.66
C PHE A 140 -14.51 -1.54 13.40
N PRO A 141 -15.80 -1.19 13.49
CA PRO A 141 -16.30 0.13 13.11
C PRO A 141 -15.78 1.28 13.98
N ASP A 142 -15.40 1.01 15.24
CA ASP A 142 -14.89 2.03 16.17
C ASP A 142 -13.40 2.34 15.97
N ARG A 143 -12.68 1.47 15.24
CA ARG A 143 -11.22 1.55 15.05
C ARG A 143 -10.84 1.31 13.58
N ARG A 144 -11.68 1.79 12.65
CA ARG A 144 -11.47 1.68 11.19
C ARG A 144 -10.05 2.12 10.81
N GLY A 145 -9.56 3.21 11.39
CA GLY A 145 -8.20 3.72 11.15
C GLY A 145 -7.11 2.71 11.49
N THR A 146 -7.12 2.11 12.69
CA THR A 146 -6.15 1.09 13.11
C THR A 146 -6.22 -0.15 12.23
N VAL A 147 -7.42 -0.58 11.85
CA VAL A 147 -7.62 -1.81 11.08
C VAL A 147 -7.24 -1.63 9.60
N ILE A 148 -7.63 -0.50 9.01
CA ILE A 148 -7.12 -0.05 7.70
C ILE A 148 -5.60 0.09 7.79
N GLY A 149 -5.07 0.57 8.92
CA GLY A 149 -3.67 0.52 9.32
C GLY A 149 -3.08 -0.85 9.04
N ILE A 150 -3.46 -1.85 9.85
CA ILE A 150 -3.00 -3.26 9.81
C ILE A 150 -3.06 -3.86 8.38
N MET A 151 -4.10 -3.51 7.61
CA MET A 151 -4.36 -4.10 6.28
C MET A 151 -3.69 -3.33 5.12
N LYS A 152 -3.69 -1.99 5.14
CA LYS A 152 -3.38 -1.10 4.00
C LYS A 152 -2.54 0.16 4.35
N VAL A 153 -2.42 0.50 5.64
CA VAL A 153 -1.80 1.71 6.27
C VAL A 153 -2.69 2.98 6.25
N LEU A 154 -3.07 3.52 7.43
CA LEU A 154 -3.17 4.95 7.84
C LEU A 154 -3.49 5.10 9.37
N PRO A 155 -3.51 6.30 10.01
CA PRO A 155 -2.91 6.56 11.32
C PRO A 155 -3.94 6.47 12.46
N LEU A 156 -3.49 6.38 13.72
CA LEU A 156 -4.07 7.26 14.75
C LEU A 156 -3.22 7.32 16.01
N LEU A 157 -3.20 8.53 16.55
CA LEU A 157 -2.62 8.94 17.81
C LEU A 157 -3.32 8.28 18.99
N ILE A 158 -2.55 8.04 20.07
CA ILE A 158 -2.77 8.60 21.42
C ILE A 158 -1.51 8.32 22.27
N SER A 159 -0.96 9.42 22.78
CA SER A 159 -0.19 9.67 24.02
C SER A 159 1.12 8.94 24.36
N CYS A 160 2.14 9.80 24.47
CA CYS A 160 3.23 9.91 25.44
C CYS A 160 4.01 8.67 25.91
N SER A 161 5.32 8.79 25.64
CA SER A 161 6.45 8.14 26.31
C SER A 161 6.74 6.72 25.83
N VAL A 162 7.94 6.60 25.24
CA VAL A 162 8.63 5.40 24.71
C VAL A 162 8.44 5.19 23.20
N LEU A 163 9.57 5.34 22.49
CA LEU A 163 9.89 4.81 21.16
C LEU A 163 9.06 3.58 20.77
N LEU A 164 7.95 3.76 20.04
CA LEU A 164 7.27 2.64 19.41
C LEU A 164 6.72 3.01 18.03
N PHE A 165 7.41 2.48 17.03
CA PHE A 165 6.99 2.24 15.66
C PHE A 165 5.56 1.62 15.65
N TYR A 166 4.53 2.29 15.10
CA TYR A 166 3.20 1.67 14.88
C TYR A 166 2.41 2.31 13.73
N GLY A 167 2.31 1.60 12.60
CA GLY A 167 1.41 1.92 11.48
C GLY A 167 1.68 1.00 10.30
N SER A 168 1.15 -0.22 10.35
CA SER A 168 1.66 -1.37 9.57
C SER A 168 0.67 -1.91 8.55
N GLY A 169 1.01 -2.05 7.27
CA GLY A 169 0.16 -2.76 6.29
C GLY A 169 0.87 -3.95 5.70
N PHE A 170 0.33 -5.17 5.85
CA PHE A 170 0.93 -6.42 5.33
C PHE A 170 1.18 -6.40 3.82
N LEU A 171 0.39 -5.66 3.05
CA LEU A 171 0.58 -5.50 1.61
C LEU A 171 1.94 -4.86 1.26
N GLY A 172 2.41 -3.88 2.03
CA GLY A 172 3.71 -3.23 1.77
C GLY A 172 4.91 -4.13 2.07
N LEU A 173 4.75 -5.12 2.95
CA LEU A 173 5.80 -6.08 3.33
C LEU A 173 5.78 -7.34 2.45
N SER A 174 4.65 -7.64 1.81
CA SER A 174 4.45 -8.85 1.01
C SER A 174 5.49 -9.04 -0.10
N GLY A 175 5.93 -7.96 -0.76
CA GLY A 175 7.00 -8.01 -1.75
C GLY A 175 8.30 -8.55 -1.17
N ALA A 176 8.73 -8.03 -0.01
CA ALA A 176 9.93 -8.50 0.68
C ALA A 176 9.79 -9.95 1.17
N ILE A 177 8.60 -10.36 1.64
CA ILE A 177 8.33 -11.76 2.03
C ILE A 177 8.49 -12.69 0.81
N LEU A 178 7.88 -12.35 -0.32
CA LEU A 178 7.96 -13.15 -1.55
C LEU A 178 9.40 -13.23 -2.10
N VAL A 179 10.17 -12.14 -2.05
CA VAL A 179 11.60 -12.18 -2.43
C VAL A 179 12.42 -13.02 -1.46
N GLN A 180 12.11 -13.00 -0.16
CA GLN A 180 12.80 -13.86 0.80
C GLN A 180 12.53 -15.35 0.52
N VAL A 181 11.30 -15.71 0.14
CA VAL A 181 10.95 -17.07 -0.31
C VAL A 181 11.78 -17.45 -1.54
N TYR A 182 11.80 -16.59 -2.56
CA TYR A 182 12.57 -16.78 -3.80
C TYR A 182 14.04 -17.11 -3.53
N ARG A 183 14.69 -16.34 -2.64
CA ARG A 183 16.10 -16.56 -2.26
C ARG A 183 16.31 -17.84 -1.50
N THR A 184 15.51 -18.06 -0.46
CA THR A 184 15.73 -19.19 0.45
C THR A 184 15.55 -20.51 -0.29
N LEU A 185 14.58 -20.56 -1.20
CA LEU A 185 14.30 -21.74 -2.00
C LEU A 185 15.18 -21.85 -3.28
N HIS A 186 16.05 -20.88 -3.55
CA HIS A 186 16.95 -20.85 -4.71
C HIS A 186 16.22 -21.14 -6.04
N ILE A 187 15.05 -20.50 -6.23
CA ILE A 187 14.15 -20.78 -7.35
C ILE A 187 14.57 -19.96 -8.59
N ASP A 188 14.41 -20.51 -9.79
CA ASP A 188 14.60 -19.76 -11.04
C ASP A 188 13.49 -18.70 -11.27
N PRO A 189 13.76 -17.59 -11.98
CA PRO A 189 12.76 -16.56 -12.23
C PRO A 189 11.45 -17.04 -12.90
N SER A 190 11.52 -18.05 -13.78
CA SER A 190 10.32 -18.65 -14.39
C SER A 190 9.47 -19.40 -13.37
N THR A 191 10.10 -20.21 -12.53
CA THR A 191 9.44 -20.93 -11.43
C THR A 191 8.93 -19.95 -10.35
N PHE A 192 9.57 -18.78 -10.19
CA PHE A 192 9.04 -17.70 -9.36
C PHE A 192 7.72 -17.14 -9.90
N ILE A 193 7.57 -16.96 -11.24
CA ILE A 193 6.28 -16.57 -11.84
C ILE A 193 5.20 -17.62 -11.55
N LEU A 194 5.54 -18.91 -11.65
CA LEU A 194 4.61 -19.99 -11.29
C LEU A 194 4.23 -19.92 -9.79
N MET A 195 5.19 -19.65 -8.91
CA MET A 195 4.92 -19.44 -7.49
C MET A 195 3.95 -18.26 -7.27
N LEU A 196 4.11 -17.15 -7.99
CA LEU A 196 3.17 -16.01 -7.94
C LEU A 196 1.77 -16.36 -8.46
N ALA A 197 1.65 -17.36 -9.33
CA ALA A 197 0.35 -17.87 -9.79
C ALA A 197 -0.32 -18.77 -8.74
N VAL A 198 0.45 -19.64 -8.10
CA VAL A 198 -0.07 -20.71 -7.24
C VAL A 198 -0.20 -20.25 -5.79
N LEU A 199 0.83 -19.63 -5.21
CA LEU A 199 0.90 -19.34 -3.78
C LEU A 199 -0.18 -18.34 -3.32
N PRO A 200 -0.34 -17.15 -3.93
CA PRO A 200 -1.38 -16.20 -3.52
C PRO A 200 -2.79 -16.76 -3.77
N THR A 201 -2.99 -17.46 -4.89
CA THR A 201 -4.26 -18.11 -5.23
C THR A 201 -4.63 -19.18 -4.20
N ALA A 202 -3.70 -20.07 -3.85
CA ALA A 202 -3.92 -21.14 -2.89
C ALA A 202 -4.18 -20.59 -1.48
N ILE A 203 -3.37 -19.64 -1.00
CA ILE A 203 -3.57 -18.99 0.31
C ILE A 203 -4.96 -18.36 0.36
N THR A 204 -5.36 -17.64 -0.70
CA THR A 204 -6.67 -17.00 -0.76
C THR A 204 -7.81 -18.02 -0.72
N LEU A 205 -7.77 -19.07 -1.53
CA LEU A 205 -8.82 -20.09 -1.55
C LEU A 205 -8.91 -20.87 -0.24
N LEU A 206 -7.79 -21.11 0.44
CA LEU A 206 -7.76 -21.77 1.75
C LEU A 206 -8.32 -20.89 2.86
N LEU A 207 -8.03 -19.58 2.83
CA LEU A 207 -8.37 -18.65 3.90
C LEU A 207 -9.70 -17.90 3.67
N MET A 208 -10.24 -17.87 2.45
CA MET A 208 -11.45 -17.09 2.13
C MET A 208 -12.63 -17.44 3.04
N TYR A 209 -12.76 -18.70 3.46
CA TYR A 209 -13.82 -19.15 4.36
C TYR A 209 -13.83 -18.44 5.73
N PHE A 210 -12.65 -18.02 6.21
CA PHE A 210 -12.48 -17.32 7.48
C PHE A 210 -12.70 -15.82 7.37
N VAL A 211 -12.60 -15.24 6.16
CA VAL A 211 -12.86 -13.83 5.89
C VAL A 211 -14.36 -13.61 5.89
N ASP A 212 -14.89 -13.12 7.02
CA ASP A 212 -16.33 -12.91 7.19
C ASP A 212 -16.64 -11.65 8.00
N VAL A 213 -17.78 -11.05 7.69
CA VAL A 213 -18.32 -9.88 8.38
C VAL A 213 -19.17 -10.36 9.56
N HIS A 214 -18.85 -9.88 10.74
CA HIS A 214 -19.51 -10.16 12.01
C HIS A 214 -20.24 -8.90 12.50
N ASN A 215 -21.16 -9.07 13.45
CA ASN A 215 -21.95 -7.96 13.98
C ASN A 215 -21.04 -6.94 14.71
N ALA A 216 -21.09 -5.71 14.19
CA ALA A 216 -20.36 -4.54 14.66
C ALA A 216 -20.58 -4.19 16.15
N HIS A 217 -21.76 -4.52 16.70
CA HIS A 217 -22.20 -4.10 18.05
C HIS A 217 -21.67 -4.96 19.21
N GLU A 218 -20.94 -6.03 18.92
CA GLU A 218 -20.33 -6.87 19.96
C GLU A 218 -19.05 -6.20 20.48
N GLN A 219 -19.02 -5.93 21.79
CA GLN A 219 -17.89 -5.33 22.49
C GLN A 219 -16.67 -6.28 22.47
N TYR A 220 -15.49 -5.76 22.13
CA TYR A 220 -14.27 -6.56 21.95
C TYR A 220 -13.07 -5.98 22.70
N ASN A 221 -12.12 -6.84 23.07
CA ASN A 221 -10.92 -6.40 23.79
C ASN A 221 -9.89 -5.77 22.83
N LYS A 222 -9.74 -4.45 22.96
CA LYS A 222 -8.86 -3.61 22.12
C LYS A 222 -7.39 -4.02 22.16
N LYS A 223 -6.92 -4.62 23.25
CA LYS A 223 -5.51 -5.07 23.41
C LYS A 223 -5.07 -6.06 22.34
N PHE A 224 -6.00 -6.86 21.81
CA PHE A 224 -5.68 -7.80 20.73
C PHE A 224 -5.38 -7.06 19.42
N LEU A 225 -6.09 -5.97 19.12
CA LEU A 225 -5.84 -5.18 17.92
C LEU A 225 -4.46 -4.48 17.96
N ASP A 226 -4.08 -3.99 19.14
CA ASP A 226 -2.74 -3.42 19.37
C ASP A 226 -1.65 -4.50 19.18
N ALA A 227 -1.91 -5.74 19.63
CA ALA A 227 -0.99 -6.87 19.43
C ALA A 227 -0.79 -7.24 17.95
N PHE A 228 -1.84 -7.20 17.11
CA PHE A 228 -1.71 -7.36 15.65
C PHE A 228 -0.80 -6.28 15.05
N SER A 229 -0.93 -5.04 15.52
CA SER A 229 -0.09 -3.92 15.07
C SER A 229 1.38 -4.13 15.44
N VAL A 230 1.66 -4.63 16.66
CA VAL A 230 3.01 -5.01 17.12
C VAL A 230 3.64 -6.07 16.24
N ILE A 231 2.91 -7.14 15.95
CA ILE A 231 3.42 -8.21 15.07
C ILE A 231 3.87 -7.65 13.73
N ALA A 232 3.03 -6.83 13.09
CA ALA A 232 3.33 -6.32 11.76
C ALA A 232 4.59 -5.42 11.75
N VAL A 233 4.81 -4.64 12.83
CA VAL A 233 6.04 -3.86 13.02
C VAL A 233 7.25 -4.77 13.24
N THR A 234 7.10 -5.79 14.10
CA THR A 234 8.16 -6.76 14.37
C THR A 234 8.57 -7.48 13.09
N VAL A 235 7.62 -7.89 12.24
CA VAL A 235 7.90 -8.49 10.93
C VAL A 235 8.69 -7.53 10.04
N ALA A 236 8.30 -6.25 9.97
CA ALA A 236 9.01 -5.25 9.18
C ALA A 236 10.46 -5.04 9.65
N GLY A 237 10.66 -4.84 10.95
CA GLY A 237 11.98 -4.67 11.55
C GLY A 237 12.85 -5.92 11.40
N TYR A 238 12.25 -7.10 11.57
CA TYR A 238 12.92 -8.38 11.36
C TYR A 238 13.40 -8.55 9.90
N LEU A 239 12.51 -8.32 8.93
CA LEU A 239 12.86 -8.38 7.50
C LEU A 239 13.99 -7.39 7.16
N MET A 240 13.95 -6.18 7.72
CA MET A 240 15.03 -5.20 7.54
C MET A 240 16.37 -5.72 8.03
N ILE A 241 16.42 -6.25 9.26
CA ILE A 241 17.66 -6.80 9.82
C ILE A 241 18.16 -7.97 8.99
N VAL A 242 17.29 -8.91 8.60
CA VAL A 242 17.68 -10.08 7.81
C VAL A 242 18.21 -9.66 6.44
N ILE A 243 17.51 -8.76 5.74
CA ILE A 243 17.89 -8.32 4.39
C ILE A 243 19.23 -7.56 4.42
N ILE A 244 19.42 -6.63 5.38
CA ILE A 244 20.68 -5.91 5.53
C ILE A 244 21.81 -6.88 5.89
N SER A 245 21.56 -7.82 6.82
CA SER A 245 22.57 -8.78 7.26
C SER A 245 22.95 -9.76 6.16
N ASP A 246 21.99 -10.18 5.32
CA ASP A 246 22.24 -11.05 4.15
C ASP A 246 23.20 -10.38 3.16
N GLN A 247 23.06 -9.07 2.95
CA GLN A 247 23.98 -8.32 2.09
C GLN A 247 25.34 -8.09 2.74
N ALA A 248 25.37 -7.72 4.02
CA ALA A 248 26.60 -7.34 4.69
C ALA A 248 27.52 -8.54 4.97
N PHE A 249 26.96 -9.70 5.30
CA PHE A 249 27.72 -10.84 5.81
C PHE A 249 27.68 -12.08 4.91
N MET A 250 27.03 -12.01 3.74
CA MET A 250 26.87 -13.15 2.82
C MET A 250 26.45 -14.42 3.56
N ILE A 251 25.32 -14.32 4.25
CA ILE A 251 24.79 -15.34 5.15
C ILE A 251 24.70 -16.70 4.44
N SER A 252 25.10 -17.78 5.11
CA SER A 252 25.02 -19.15 4.57
C SER A 252 23.57 -19.60 4.38
N SER A 253 23.32 -20.51 3.44
CA SER A 253 21.98 -21.03 3.14
C SER A 253 21.27 -21.64 4.36
N ALA A 254 22.04 -22.21 5.30
CA ALA A 254 21.52 -22.73 6.56
C ALA A 254 20.94 -21.62 7.44
N VAL A 255 21.66 -20.50 7.60
CA VAL A 255 21.19 -19.36 8.40
C VAL A 255 20.04 -18.64 7.67
N GLN A 256 20.06 -18.53 6.35
CA GLN A 256 18.92 -18.03 5.58
C GLN A 256 17.66 -18.87 5.79
N SER A 257 17.80 -20.21 5.84
CA SER A 257 16.70 -21.13 6.13
C SER A 257 16.15 -20.94 7.55
N VAL A 258 17.03 -20.77 8.55
CA VAL A 258 16.60 -20.47 9.92
C VAL A 258 15.88 -19.12 9.98
N CYS A 259 16.41 -18.08 9.35
CA CYS A 259 15.77 -16.78 9.28
C CYS A 259 14.39 -16.85 8.59
N PHE A 260 14.28 -17.66 7.54
CA PHE A 260 13.02 -17.88 6.85
C PHE A 260 12.00 -18.62 7.73
N VAL A 261 12.41 -19.64 8.48
CA VAL A 261 11.53 -20.32 9.45
C VAL A 261 11.04 -19.35 10.52
N ILE A 262 11.92 -18.48 11.04
CA ILE A 262 11.52 -17.43 12.00
C ILE A 262 10.52 -16.46 11.36
N LEU A 263 10.75 -16.05 10.11
CA LEU A 263 9.81 -15.20 9.36
C LEU A 263 8.43 -15.87 9.25
N LEU A 264 8.37 -17.15 8.89
CA LEU A 264 7.11 -17.90 8.81
C LEU A 264 6.40 -17.94 10.17
N VAL A 265 7.13 -18.16 11.26
CA VAL A 265 6.57 -18.11 12.62
C VAL A 265 6.00 -16.72 12.94
N LEU A 266 6.73 -15.65 12.61
CA LEU A 266 6.27 -14.27 12.82
C LEU A 266 5.03 -13.95 11.97
N VAL A 267 5.00 -14.34 10.71
CA VAL A 267 3.85 -14.13 9.81
C VAL A 267 2.62 -14.93 10.28
N MET A 268 2.82 -16.12 10.86
CA MET A 268 1.73 -16.94 11.42
C MET A 268 1.28 -16.54 12.83
N SER A 269 2.03 -15.68 13.52
CA SER A 269 1.71 -15.22 14.88
C SER A 269 0.33 -14.55 15.06
N PRO A 270 -0.30 -13.90 14.06
CA PRO A 270 -1.69 -13.45 14.16
C PRO A 270 -2.67 -14.58 14.51
N VAL A 271 -2.43 -15.80 14.04
CA VAL A 271 -3.26 -16.98 14.36
C VAL A 271 -3.20 -17.31 15.86
N ALA A 272 -2.03 -17.15 16.49
CA ALA A 272 -1.89 -17.36 17.93
C ALA A 272 -2.71 -16.33 18.74
N ILE A 273 -2.81 -15.08 18.26
CA ILE A 273 -3.69 -14.07 18.87
C ILE A 273 -5.15 -14.51 18.76
N VAL A 274 -5.58 -15.04 17.61
CA VAL A 274 -6.96 -15.54 17.43
C VAL A 274 -7.28 -16.62 18.46
N VAL A 275 -6.40 -17.60 18.66
CA VAL A 275 -6.59 -18.67 19.65
C VAL A 275 -6.71 -18.09 21.06
N LYS A 276 -5.86 -17.11 21.42
CA LYS A 276 -5.89 -16.45 22.72
C LYS A 276 -7.16 -15.62 22.92
N ALA A 277 -7.59 -14.88 21.90
CA ALA A 277 -8.82 -14.08 21.93
C ALA A 277 -10.05 -14.96 22.08
N GLN A 278 -10.15 -16.04 21.30
CA GLN A 278 -11.24 -17.01 21.39
C GLN A 278 -11.30 -17.69 22.75
N LYS A 279 -10.15 -18.05 23.33
CA LYS A 279 -10.09 -18.61 24.69
C LYS A 279 -10.58 -17.59 25.72
N SER A 280 -10.15 -16.33 25.62
CA SER A 280 -10.57 -15.25 26.53
C SER A 280 -12.08 -15.00 26.46
N GLU A 281 -12.66 -14.94 25.26
CA GLU A 281 -14.10 -14.75 25.04
C GLU A 281 -14.92 -15.96 25.50
N SER A 282 -14.35 -17.17 25.48
CA SER A 282 -15.02 -18.37 26.00
C SER A 282 -15.05 -18.50 27.53
N ILE A 283 -14.12 -17.86 28.24
CA ILE A 283 -13.96 -17.98 29.69
C ILE A 283 -14.80 -16.93 30.44
N HIS A 284 -15.02 -15.75 29.86
CA HIS A 284 -15.84 -14.68 30.45
C HIS A 284 -17.05 -14.33 29.57
N PRO A 285 -18.10 -15.19 29.53
CA PRO A 285 -19.33 -14.88 28.81
C PRO A 285 -20.26 -13.88 29.55
N ALA A 286 -19.99 -13.54 30.82
CA ALA A 286 -20.98 -12.95 31.74
C ALA A 286 -20.79 -11.46 32.11
N ASP A 287 -19.69 -10.80 31.77
CA ASP A 287 -19.52 -9.36 32.07
C ASP A 287 -20.23 -8.44 31.06
N SER A 288 -20.78 -8.99 29.97
CA SER A 288 -21.51 -8.23 28.96
C SER A 288 -22.95 -7.88 29.36
N THR A 289 -23.58 -8.64 30.27
CA THR A 289 -25.04 -8.52 30.52
C THR A 289 -25.42 -7.38 31.49
N SER A 290 -24.48 -6.86 32.27
CA SER A 290 -24.71 -5.71 33.17
C SER A 290 -24.49 -4.38 32.43
N GLU A 291 -23.44 -4.25 31.62
CA GLU A 291 -23.17 -3.05 30.81
C GLU A 291 -24.17 -2.87 29.65
N GLN A 292 -24.62 -3.97 29.03
CA GLN A 292 -25.61 -3.93 27.94
C GLN A 292 -27.00 -3.43 28.42
N ARG A 293 -27.32 -3.62 29.71
CA ARG A 293 -28.53 -3.08 30.34
C ARG A 293 -28.40 -1.57 30.61
N ILE A 294 -27.19 -1.11 30.94
CA ILE A 294 -26.90 0.32 31.19
C ILE A 294 -26.86 1.10 29.86
N GLY A 295 -26.36 0.49 28.77
CA GLY A 295 -26.37 1.09 27.43
C GLY A 295 -27.78 1.30 26.87
N LEU A 296 -28.65 0.29 26.99
CA LEU A 296 -30.06 0.38 26.56
C LEU A 296 -30.84 1.45 27.35
N LEU A 297 -30.57 1.59 28.66
CA LEU A 297 -31.17 2.63 29.50
C LEU A 297 -30.68 4.04 29.15
N TYR A 298 -29.47 4.18 28.62
CA TYR A 298 -28.94 5.48 28.17
C TYR A 298 -29.53 5.90 26.81
N GLU A 299 -29.87 4.93 25.97
CA GLU A 299 -30.42 5.14 24.62
C GLU A 299 -31.93 5.48 24.67
N GLU A 300 -32.70 4.86 25.58
CA GLU A 300 -34.10 5.24 25.87
C GLU A 300 -34.22 6.69 26.38
N VAL A 301 -33.21 7.19 27.10
CA VAL A 301 -33.16 8.58 27.59
C VAL A 301 -32.75 9.56 26.49
N ALA A 302 -31.95 9.12 25.51
CA ALA A 302 -31.51 9.95 24.39
C ALA A 302 -32.63 10.16 23.34
N GLU A 303 -33.43 9.13 23.05
CA GLU A 303 -34.56 9.25 22.12
C GLU A 303 -35.76 10.01 22.71
N GLY A 304 -35.93 10.01 24.04
CA GLY A 304 -36.96 10.78 24.74
C GLY A 304 -36.70 12.29 24.82
N SER A 305 -35.46 12.74 24.57
CA SER A 305 -35.05 14.14 24.75
C SER A 305 -35.19 15.00 23.49
N GLU A 306 -35.54 14.44 22.32
CA GLU A 306 -35.66 15.21 21.07
C GLU A 306 -37.05 15.86 20.87
N SER A 307 -38.02 15.61 21.76
CA SER A 307 -39.41 16.12 21.59
C SER A 307 -39.77 17.37 22.42
N ALA A 308 -38.82 17.99 23.13
CA ALA A 308 -39.11 19.20 23.90
C ALA A 308 -37.95 20.21 23.85
N ASN A 309 -38.03 21.18 22.92
CA ASN A 309 -37.92 22.61 23.24
C ASN A 309 -38.03 23.47 21.98
N SER A 310 -39.22 24.05 21.78
CA SER A 310 -39.42 25.28 21.02
C SER A 310 -39.63 26.41 22.02
N ALA A 311 -38.67 27.35 22.16
CA ALA A 311 -38.91 28.76 22.53
C ALA A 311 -37.59 29.58 22.65
N SER A 312 -37.47 30.57 21.77
CA SER A 312 -36.95 31.95 21.95
C SER A 312 -35.54 32.26 22.51
N THR A 313 -34.77 32.93 21.62
CA THR A 313 -33.93 34.15 21.81
C THR A 313 -32.72 34.13 22.76
N LEU A 314 -31.49 34.32 22.24
CA LEU A 314 -30.81 35.63 22.11
C LEU A 314 -29.41 35.51 21.46
N GLY A 315 -29.17 36.29 20.40
CA GLY A 315 -27.89 36.97 20.08
C GLY A 315 -26.59 36.18 19.85
N GLY A 316 -26.25 35.93 18.57
CA GLY A 316 -24.89 35.64 18.12
C GLY A 316 -24.86 34.97 16.74
N SER A 317 -24.41 35.68 15.70
CA SER A 317 -24.39 35.23 14.31
C SER A 317 -23.59 33.91 14.11
N PRO A 318 -24.21 32.82 13.62
CA PRO A 318 -23.53 31.55 13.36
C PRO A 318 -23.03 31.41 11.90
N GLU A 319 -22.74 32.52 11.21
CA GLU A 319 -22.38 32.46 9.78
C GLU A 319 -20.91 32.11 9.50
N ASP A 320 -19.98 32.28 10.45
CA ASP A 320 -18.54 32.13 10.17
C ASP A 320 -17.96 30.72 10.43
N LEU A 321 -18.72 29.81 11.06
CA LEU A 321 -18.23 28.45 11.38
C LEU A 321 -18.77 27.35 10.43
N SER A 322 -19.70 27.68 9.53
CA SER A 322 -20.28 26.73 8.57
C SER A 322 -19.55 26.69 7.21
N ALA A 323 -18.69 27.67 6.92
CA ALA A 323 -17.99 27.83 5.64
C ALA A 323 -16.91 26.75 5.33
N GLY A 324 -16.78 25.71 6.16
CA GLY A 324 -15.69 24.72 6.12
C GLY A 324 -16.06 23.31 5.67
N LYS A 325 -17.29 23.05 5.19
CA LYS A 325 -17.71 21.74 4.64
C LYS A 325 -18.06 21.86 3.16
N GLU A 326 -17.13 22.29 2.30
CA GLU A 326 -17.27 22.00 0.86
C GLU A 326 -17.07 20.50 0.66
N ASN A 327 -18.15 19.72 0.79
CA ASN A 327 -18.17 18.31 0.40
C ASN A 327 -18.35 18.25 -1.12
N LEU A 328 -17.23 18.29 -1.85
CA LEU A 328 -17.24 18.30 -3.30
C LEU A 328 -17.55 16.90 -3.84
N ASN A 329 -18.26 16.83 -4.96
CA ASN A 329 -18.31 15.62 -5.78
C ASN A 329 -17.12 15.59 -6.75
N LEU A 330 -16.91 14.46 -7.46
CA LEU A 330 -15.75 14.30 -8.34
C LEU A 330 -15.65 15.40 -9.41
N LEU A 331 -16.74 15.68 -10.11
CA LEU A 331 -16.75 16.68 -11.19
C LEU A 331 -16.43 18.06 -10.65
N GLN A 332 -17.03 18.43 -9.51
CA GLN A 332 -16.73 19.69 -8.84
C GLN A 332 -15.26 19.77 -8.39
N ALA A 333 -14.70 18.68 -7.85
CA ALA A 333 -13.29 18.61 -7.47
C ALA A 333 -12.36 18.79 -8.68
N MET A 334 -12.66 18.13 -9.81
CA MET A 334 -11.89 18.24 -11.07
C MET A 334 -11.98 19.63 -11.70
N CYS A 335 -13.01 20.42 -11.40
CA CYS A 335 -13.07 21.83 -11.80
C CYS A 335 -12.19 22.76 -10.95
N LYS A 336 -11.67 22.31 -9.80
CA LYS A 336 -10.81 23.12 -8.92
C LYS A 336 -9.34 23.00 -9.34
N LEU A 337 -8.63 24.12 -9.38
CA LEU A 337 -7.18 24.14 -9.64
C LEU A 337 -6.38 23.30 -8.64
N ASN A 338 -6.79 23.27 -7.37
CA ASN A 338 -6.10 22.50 -6.32
C ASN A 338 -6.06 21.00 -6.63
N PHE A 339 -7.07 20.47 -7.34
CA PHE A 339 -7.09 19.08 -7.78
C PHE A 339 -5.97 18.80 -8.78
N TRP A 340 -5.84 19.64 -9.81
CA TRP A 340 -4.81 19.47 -10.84
C TRP A 340 -3.39 19.74 -10.32
N LEU A 341 -3.23 20.67 -9.37
CA LEU A 341 -1.94 20.86 -8.69
C LEU A 341 -1.54 19.60 -7.90
N LEU A 342 -2.48 19.00 -7.16
CA LEU A 342 -2.23 17.75 -6.45
C LEU A 342 -1.94 16.61 -7.44
N PHE A 343 -2.78 16.44 -8.47
CA PHE A 343 -2.63 15.42 -9.51
C PHE A 343 -1.26 15.53 -10.19
N LEU A 344 -0.82 16.73 -10.56
CA LEU A 344 0.44 16.93 -11.26
C LEU A 344 1.65 16.66 -10.35
N ALA A 345 1.61 17.10 -9.09
CA ALA A 345 2.63 16.76 -8.10
C ALA A 345 2.72 15.24 -7.88
N MET A 346 1.56 14.56 -7.81
CA MET A 346 1.48 13.10 -7.70
C MET A 346 2.00 12.38 -8.95
N ALA A 347 1.72 12.89 -10.15
CA ALA A 347 2.21 12.31 -11.40
C ALA A 347 3.74 12.38 -11.48
N CYS A 348 4.32 13.51 -11.08
CA CYS A 348 5.77 13.66 -10.98
C CYS A 348 6.36 12.71 -9.93
N GLY A 349 5.74 12.67 -8.75
CA GLY A 349 6.27 11.94 -7.61
C GLY A 349 6.10 10.43 -7.69
N MET A 350 4.84 9.99 -7.71
CA MET A 350 4.51 8.57 -7.80
C MET A 350 4.90 7.98 -9.15
N GLY A 351 4.85 8.75 -10.25
CA GLY A 351 5.28 8.28 -11.56
C GLY A 351 6.78 7.98 -11.64
N SER A 352 7.65 8.88 -11.15
CA SER A 352 9.11 8.67 -11.17
C SER A 352 9.56 7.56 -10.22
N GLY A 353 8.96 7.48 -9.03
CA GLY A 353 9.20 6.35 -8.13
C GLY A 353 8.80 5.02 -8.74
N LEU A 354 7.68 4.97 -9.48
CA LEU A 354 7.22 3.75 -10.14
C LEU A 354 8.12 3.36 -11.32
N ALA A 355 8.53 4.34 -12.14
CA ALA A 355 9.51 4.15 -13.20
C ALA A 355 10.84 3.57 -12.67
N THR A 356 11.30 4.05 -11.49
CA THR A 356 12.51 3.54 -10.84
C THR A 356 12.37 2.07 -10.44
N VAL A 357 11.28 1.68 -9.76
CA VAL A 357 11.11 0.26 -9.35
C VAL A 357 10.85 -0.68 -10.52
N ASN A 358 10.19 -0.20 -11.59
CA ASN A 358 9.94 -0.99 -12.79
C ASN A 358 11.24 -1.35 -13.52
N ASN A 359 12.23 -0.48 -13.46
CA ASN A 359 13.51 -0.60 -14.17
C ASN A 359 14.69 -1.02 -13.27
N ILE A 360 14.47 -1.24 -11.96
CA ILE A 360 15.54 -1.36 -10.97
C ILE A 360 16.56 -2.47 -11.30
N SER A 361 16.10 -3.58 -11.86
CA SER A 361 16.96 -4.71 -12.23
C SER A 361 17.74 -4.46 -13.51
N GLN A 362 17.15 -3.75 -14.47
CA GLN A 362 17.80 -3.36 -15.70
C GLN A 362 18.88 -2.29 -15.44
N ILE A 363 18.61 -1.35 -14.52
CA ILE A 363 19.60 -0.38 -14.03
C ILE A 363 20.75 -1.07 -13.30
N GLY A 364 20.43 -2.00 -12.40
CA GLY A 364 21.46 -2.77 -11.70
C GLY A 364 22.33 -3.57 -12.68
N GLY A 365 21.70 -4.28 -13.62
CA GLY A 365 22.41 -5.05 -14.64
C GLY A 365 23.32 -4.20 -15.52
N SER A 366 22.89 -2.98 -15.92
CA SER A 366 23.74 -2.08 -16.72
C SER A 366 24.92 -1.53 -15.92
N LEU A 367 24.80 -1.42 -14.60
CA LEU A 367 25.87 -0.99 -13.69
C LEU A 367 26.74 -2.15 -13.16
N GLY A 368 26.46 -3.39 -13.57
CA GLY A 368 27.24 -4.58 -13.19
C GLY A 368 26.82 -5.22 -11.86
N TYR A 369 25.65 -4.89 -11.32
CA TYR A 369 25.10 -5.54 -10.12
C TYR A 369 24.63 -6.96 -10.45
N GLU A 370 24.86 -7.89 -9.55
CA GLU A 370 24.38 -9.26 -9.67
C GLU A 370 22.86 -9.35 -9.48
N THR A 371 22.26 -10.45 -9.98
CA THR A 371 20.83 -10.75 -9.79
C THR A 371 20.45 -10.82 -8.30
N ARG A 372 21.38 -11.25 -7.44
CA ARG A 372 21.21 -11.28 -5.98
C ARG A 372 21.07 -9.87 -5.41
N GLU A 373 21.96 -8.96 -5.80
CA GLU A 373 21.98 -7.57 -5.33
C GLU A 373 20.74 -6.79 -5.80
N THR A 374 20.36 -6.93 -7.07
CA THR A 374 19.15 -6.31 -7.64
C THR A 374 17.87 -6.81 -6.97
N SER A 375 17.78 -8.11 -6.69
CA SER A 375 16.68 -8.65 -5.87
C SER A 375 16.66 -8.04 -4.46
N THR A 376 17.81 -7.60 -3.93
CA THR A 376 17.88 -7.03 -2.57
C THR A 376 17.36 -5.61 -2.60
N LEU A 377 17.73 -4.86 -3.64
CA LEU A 377 17.19 -3.54 -3.89
C LEU A 377 15.65 -3.57 -3.97
N VAL A 378 15.06 -4.57 -4.62
CA VAL A 378 13.58 -4.76 -4.66
C VAL A 378 13.00 -5.00 -3.26
N SER A 379 13.68 -5.78 -2.43
CA SER A 379 13.23 -6.06 -1.05
C SER A 379 13.35 -4.82 -0.15
N LEU A 380 14.50 -4.14 -0.22
CA LEU A 380 14.78 -2.89 0.48
C LEU A 380 13.79 -1.80 0.06
N TRP A 381 13.49 -1.69 -1.24
CA TRP A 381 12.48 -0.76 -1.75
C TRP A 381 11.14 -0.93 -1.03
N SER A 382 10.68 -2.18 -0.86
CA SER A 382 9.42 -2.47 -0.16
C SER A 382 9.44 -1.98 1.30
N ILE A 383 10.57 -2.16 1.98
CA ILE A 383 10.78 -1.70 3.36
C ILE A 383 10.86 -0.18 3.47
N TRP A 384 11.56 0.49 2.55
CA TRP A 384 11.67 1.95 2.56
C TRP A 384 10.36 2.63 2.17
N ASN A 385 9.63 2.06 1.20
CA ASN A 385 8.26 2.46 0.89
C ASN A 385 7.34 2.34 2.12
N PHE A 386 7.41 1.20 2.81
CA PHE A 386 6.73 1.03 4.09
C PHE A 386 7.09 2.13 5.10
N SER A 387 8.39 2.34 5.32
CA SER A 387 8.91 3.32 6.29
C SER A 387 8.50 4.75 5.94
N GLY A 388 8.50 5.11 4.66
CA GLY A 388 8.10 6.42 4.16
C GLY A 388 6.61 6.71 4.37
N ARG A 389 5.74 5.72 4.09
CA ARG A 389 4.30 5.83 4.36
C ARG A 389 4.04 6.15 5.83
N PHE A 390 4.70 5.41 6.71
CA PHE A 390 4.59 5.58 8.15
C PHE A 390 5.15 6.93 8.61
N GLY A 391 6.40 7.23 8.26
CA GLY A 391 7.11 8.42 8.70
C GLY A 391 6.42 9.71 8.26
N ALA A 392 6.05 9.84 6.98
CA ALA A 392 5.43 11.05 6.48
C ALA A 392 4.01 11.27 7.02
N GLY A 393 3.23 10.19 7.22
CA GLY A 393 1.93 10.29 7.87
C GLY A 393 2.05 10.87 9.28
N PHE A 394 2.93 10.30 10.11
CA PHE A 394 3.16 10.74 11.48
C PHE A 394 3.75 12.16 11.57
N ILE A 395 4.82 12.44 10.80
CA ILE A 395 5.48 13.74 10.82
C ILE A 395 4.49 14.82 10.38
N SER A 396 3.72 14.60 9.32
CA SER A 396 2.75 15.59 8.87
C SER A 396 1.61 15.82 9.86
N ASP A 397 1.13 14.77 10.55
CA ASP A 397 0.14 14.90 11.63
C ASP A 397 0.66 15.76 12.78
N HIS A 398 1.88 15.48 13.24
CA HIS A 398 2.51 16.17 14.35
C HIS A 398 2.66 17.67 14.06
N PHE A 399 3.24 18.02 12.92
CA PHE A 399 3.41 19.42 12.52
C PHE A 399 2.10 20.14 12.19
N LEU A 400 1.08 19.42 11.70
CA LEU A 400 -0.25 19.98 11.52
C LEU A 400 -0.89 20.33 12.87
N ARG A 401 -0.75 19.46 13.88
CA ARG A 401 -1.34 19.65 15.22
C ARG A 401 -0.62 20.67 16.07
N GLU A 402 0.70 20.75 15.99
CA GLU A 402 1.48 21.69 16.81
C GLU A 402 1.62 23.07 16.16
N LYS A 403 1.76 23.12 14.84
CA LYS A 403 2.17 24.33 14.12
C LYS A 403 1.21 24.74 12.99
N GLY A 404 0.14 23.97 12.76
CA GLY A 404 -0.82 24.25 11.69
C GLY A 404 -0.23 24.17 10.28
N VAL A 405 0.88 23.45 10.10
CA VAL A 405 1.54 23.32 8.79
C VAL A 405 0.72 22.42 7.88
N GLY A 406 0.27 22.96 6.74
CA GLY A 406 -0.50 22.20 5.77
C GLY A 406 0.30 21.07 5.12
N ARG A 407 -0.33 19.90 4.97
CA ARG A 407 0.30 18.69 4.43
C ARG A 407 0.94 18.80 3.05
N PRO A 408 0.47 19.66 2.11
CA PRO A 408 1.14 19.83 0.83
C PRO A 408 2.61 20.29 0.93
N PHE A 409 3.02 20.91 2.05
CA PHE A 409 4.42 21.21 2.33
C PHE A 409 5.30 19.95 2.34
N PHE A 410 4.82 18.87 2.98
CA PHE A 410 5.56 17.61 3.09
C PHE A 410 5.66 16.89 1.75
N ILE A 411 4.66 17.05 0.86
CA ILE A 411 4.77 16.59 -0.54
C ILE A 411 5.92 17.31 -1.25
N GLY A 412 5.99 18.64 -1.17
CA GLY A 412 7.08 19.41 -1.76
C GLY A 412 8.45 18.99 -1.22
N ALA A 413 8.59 18.91 0.10
CA ALA A 413 9.84 18.50 0.75
C ALA A 413 10.29 17.08 0.34
N THR A 414 9.36 16.12 0.31
CA THR A 414 9.68 14.74 -0.09
C THR A 414 10.02 14.63 -1.58
N LEU A 415 9.42 15.46 -2.45
CA LEU A 415 9.80 15.53 -3.87
C LEU A 415 11.22 16.10 -4.08
N LEU A 416 11.66 17.07 -3.27
CA LEU A 416 13.06 17.53 -3.30
C LEU A 416 14.04 16.43 -2.87
N ILE A 417 13.74 15.72 -1.79
CA ILE A 417 14.57 14.58 -1.34
C ILE A 417 14.59 13.49 -2.41
N MET A 418 13.45 13.23 -3.06
CA MET A 418 13.38 12.27 -4.15
C MET A 418 14.17 12.71 -5.38
N SER A 419 14.19 14.00 -5.70
CA SER A 419 15.05 14.55 -6.75
C SER A 419 16.52 14.27 -6.47
N LEU A 420 16.96 14.42 -5.21
CA LEU A 420 18.33 14.06 -4.81
C LEU A 420 18.58 12.57 -5.00
N GLY A 421 17.63 11.71 -4.63
CA GLY A 421 17.71 10.27 -4.88
C GLY A 421 17.91 9.92 -6.36
N HIS A 422 17.13 10.54 -7.26
CA HIS A 422 17.28 10.34 -8.71
C HIS A 422 18.62 10.88 -9.24
N ALA A 423 19.07 12.04 -8.77
CA ALA A 423 20.37 12.60 -9.14
C ALA A 423 21.54 11.70 -8.69
N ILE A 424 21.43 11.09 -7.51
CA ILE A 424 22.40 10.11 -7.03
C ILE A 424 22.45 8.90 -7.97
N ILE A 425 21.30 8.32 -8.35
CA ILE A 425 21.25 7.19 -9.30
C ILE A 425 21.86 7.58 -10.65
N SER A 426 21.57 8.79 -11.14
CA SER A 426 22.12 9.33 -12.39
C SER A 426 23.66 9.39 -12.40
N SER A 427 24.30 9.59 -11.25
CA SER A 427 25.77 9.63 -11.14
C SER A 427 26.45 8.33 -11.56
N GLY A 428 25.79 7.18 -11.39
CA GLY A 428 26.35 5.86 -11.68
C GLY A 428 27.55 5.47 -10.81
N LEU A 429 27.77 6.15 -9.67
CA LEU A 429 28.85 5.84 -8.74
C LEU A 429 28.62 4.50 -8.01
N PRO A 430 29.67 3.86 -7.46
CA PRO A 430 29.49 2.70 -6.59
C PRO A 430 28.51 3.01 -5.44
N ALA A 431 27.62 2.08 -5.12
CA ALA A 431 26.54 2.23 -4.14
C ALA A 431 25.48 3.33 -4.43
N SER A 432 25.57 4.08 -5.53
CA SER A 432 24.58 5.10 -5.90
C SER A 432 23.17 4.52 -6.04
N LEU A 433 23.04 3.32 -6.62
CA LEU A 433 21.76 2.63 -6.77
C LEU A 433 21.16 2.23 -5.42
N TYR A 434 21.97 1.80 -4.45
CA TYR A 434 21.51 1.50 -3.09
C TYR A 434 20.99 2.76 -2.38
N ILE A 435 21.81 3.81 -2.31
CA ILE A 435 21.46 5.07 -1.62
C ILE A 435 20.24 5.72 -2.29
N GLY A 436 20.25 5.77 -3.62
CA GLY A 436 19.16 6.31 -4.42
C GLY A 436 17.85 5.54 -4.21
N SER A 437 17.88 4.20 -4.25
CA SER A 437 16.69 3.38 -4.04
C SER A 437 16.08 3.54 -2.65
N VAL A 438 16.91 3.74 -1.62
CA VAL A 438 16.44 4.04 -0.25
C VAL A 438 15.69 5.38 -0.22
N LEU A 439 16.30 6.44 -0.75
CA LEU A 439 15.72 7.78 -0.75
C LEU A 439 14.44 7.85 -1.57
N VAL A 440 14.46 7.30 -2.80
CA VAL A 440 13.31 7.29 -3.70
C VAL A 440 12.20 6.39 -3.12
N GLY A 441 12.53 5.21 -2.59
CA GLY A 441 11.55 4.31 -1.96
C GLY A 441 10.84 4.97 -0.77
N LEU A 442 11.58 5.65 0.12
CA LEU A 442 11.02 6.40 1.25
C LEU A 442 10.11 7.55 0.77
N CYS A 443 10.55 8.33 -0.21
CA CYS A 443 9.75 9.44 -0.71
C CYS A 443 8.50 8.97 -1.47
N TYR A 444 8.61 7.87 -2.22
CA TYR A 444 7.50 7.22 -2.90
C TYR A 444 6.45 6.74 -1.89
N GLY A 445 6.88 6.08 -0.82
CA GLY A 445 6.00 5.71 0.28
C GLY A 445 5.31 6.92 0.92
N SER A 446 6.06 7.99 1.16
CA SER A 446 5.51 9.24 1.70
C SER A 446 4.36 9.81 0.86
N GLN A 447 4.47 9.76 -0.48
CA GLN A 447 3.41 10.26 -1.37
C GLN A 447 2.09 9.50 -1.15
N TRP A 448 2.16 8.17 -1.03
CA TRP A 448 0.98 7.31 -0.83
C TRP A 448 0.27 7.53 0.50
N ALA A 449 0.97 8.02 1.53
CA ALA A 449 0.36 8.36 2.82
C ALA A 449 -0.22 9.78 2.83
N LEU A 450 0.46 10.75 2.22
CA LEU A 450 0.07 12.15 2.24
C LEU A 450 -1.07 12.47 1.26
N MET A 451 -1.10 11.83 0.09
CA MET A 451 -2.13 12.05 -0.94
C MET A 451 -3.57 11.81 -0.44
N PRO A 452 -3.93 10.68 0.21
CA PRO A 452 -5.28 10.49 0.75
C PRO A 452 -5.63 11.53 1.81
N SER A 453 -4.70 11.84 2.72
CA SER A 453 -4.92 12.83 3.77
C SER A 453 -5.24 14.21 3.19
N ILE A 454 -4.41 14.71 2.27
CA ILE A 454 -4.63 15.98 1.57
C ILE A 454 -5.96 15.99 0.82
N THR A 455 -6.28 14.89 0.14
CA THR A 455 -7.52 14.77 -0.64
C THR A 455 -8.75 14.89 0.27
N SER A 456 -8.74 14.19 1.41
CA SER A 456 -9.85 14.24 2.37
C SER A 456 -9.99 15.62 3.04
N GLU A 457 -8.87 16.31 3.28
CA GLU A 457 -8.83 17.61 3.94
C GLU A 457 -9.28 18.75 3.00
N ILE A 458 -8.91 18.70 1.72
CA ILE A 458 -9.25 19.75 0.73
C ILE A 458 -10.65 19.55 0.13
N PHE A 459 -11.05 18.31 -0.17
CA PHE A 459 -12.26 18.03 -0.95
C PHE A 459 -13.42 17.41 -0.15
N GLY A 460 -13.19 17.07 1.12
CA GLY A 460 -14.20 16.48 2.01
C GLY A 460 -14.27 14.96 1.95
N LEU A 461 -15.10 14.39 2.84
CA LEU A 461 -15.16 12.94 3.08
C LEU A 461 -16.27 12.23 2.29
N ASN A 462 -17.33 12.94 1.91
CA ASN A 462 -18.54 12.31 1.32
C ASN A 462 -18.27 11.55 0.01
N HIS A 463 -17.44 12.11 -0.87
CA HIS A 463 -17.03 11.48 -2.13
C HIS A 463 -15.53 11.16 -2.16
N PHE A 464 -14.91 11.02 -0.98
CA PHE A 464 -13.47 10.84 -0.83
C PHE A 464 -12.94 9.68 -1.68
N GLY A 465 -13.60 8.51 -1.63
CA GLY A 465 -13.15 7.32 -2.35
C GLY A 465 -13.01 7.55 -3.86
N THR A 466 -13.96 8.25 -4.48
CA THR A 466 -13.94 8.54 -5.91
C THR A 466 -12.85 9.55 -6.26
N ILE A 467 -12.71 10.62 -5.47
CA ILE A 467 -11.71 11.67 -5.71
C ILE A 467 -10.30 11.12 -5.49
N PHE A 468 -10.08 10.40 -4.40
CA PHE A 468 -8.81 9.72 -4.08
C PHE A 468 -8.35 8.81 -5.21
N ASN A 469 -9.23 7.95 -5.72
CA ASN A 469 -8.90 7.02 -6.79
C ASN A 469 -8.58 7.78 -8.10
N MET A 470 -9.29 8.87 -8.39
CA MET A 470 -8.98 9.69 -9.56
C MET A 470 -7.63 10.39 -9.45
N VAL A 471 -7.26 10.90 -8.26
CA VAL A 471 -5.91 11.44 -8.02
C VAL A 471 -4.86 10.34 -8.13
N ALA A 472 -5.15 9.12 -7.66
CA ALA A 472 -4.24 7.98 -7.75
C ALA A 472 -3.90 7.58 -9.21
N VAL A 473 -4.79 7.87 -10.18
CA VAL A 473 -4.51 7.67 -11.63
C VAL A 473 -3.29 8.48 -12.09
N ALA A 474 -2.92 9.56 -11.38
CA ALA A 474 -1.68 10.28 -11.66
C ALA A 474 -0.44 9.37 -11.64
N SER A 475 -0.43 8.33 -10.79
CA SER A 475 0.71 7.40 -10.68
C SER A 475 0.98 6.61 -11.97
N PRO A 476 0.02 5.83 -12.53
CA PRO A 476 0.25 5.14 -13.80
C PRO A 476 0.44 6.12 -14.97
N VAL A 477 -0.23 7.28 -14.99
CA VAL A 477 0.00 8.29 -16.04
C VAL A 477 1.44 8.80 -16.03
N GLY A 478 1.97 9.14 -14.85
CA GLY A 478 3.37 9.54 -14.71
C GLY A 478 4.34 8.41 -15.02
N SER A 479 4.04 7.18 -14.58
CA SER A 479 4.85 5.97 -14.86
C SER A 479 4.94 5.69 -16.36
N TYR A 480 3.86 5.83 -17.13
CA TYR A 480 3.92 5.66 -18.59
C TYR A 480 4.89 6.64 -19.25
N ILE A 481 4.81 7.92 -18.90
CA ILE A 481 5.66 8.95 -19.48
C ILE A 481 7.12 8.71 -19.08
N LEU A 482 7.38 8.48 -17.81
CA LEU A 482 8.76 8.42 -17.30
C LEU A 482 9.41 7.04 -17.49
N SER A 483 8.67 5.95 -17.31
CA SER A 483 9.16 4.59 -17.54
C SER A 483 9.22 4.31 -19.04
N VAL A 484 8.08 4.23 -19.72
CA VAL A 484 8.04 3.76 -21.13
C VAL A 484 8.69 4.77 -22.07
N ARG A 485 8.29 6.05 -22.00
CA ARG A 485 8.69 7.06 -23.00
C ARG A 485 10.04 7.71 -22.74
N VAL A 486 10.52 7.70 -21.50
CA VAL A 486 11.83 8.27 -21.16
C VAL A 486 12.83 7.15 -20.89
N VAL A 487 12.63 6.35 -19.84
CA VAL A 487 13.59 5.32 -19.43
C VAL A 487 13.76 4.24 -20.50
N GLY A 488 12.68 3.62 -20.94
CA GLY A 488 12.70 2.56 -21.96
C GLY A 488 13.27 3.04 -23.29
N TYR A 489 12.73 4.13 -23.82
CA TYR A 489 13.19 4.69 -25.10
C TYR A 489 14.68 5.07 -25.09
N ILE A 490 15.16 5.78 -24.06
CA ILE A 490 16.59 6.16 -23.96
C ILE A 490 17.46 4.91 -23.83
N TYR A 491 17.05 3.93 -23.01
CA TYR A 491 17.80 2.68 -22.87
C TYR A 491 17.93 1.93 -24.21
N ASP A 492 16.83 1.89 -24.98
CA ASP A 492 16.82 1.21 -26.28
C ASP A 492 17.71 1.92 -27.30
N MET A 493 17.74 3.27 -27.30
CA MET A 493 18.65 4.05 -28.14
C MET A 493 20.13 3.79 -27.84
N GLU A 494 20.47 3.57 -26.58
CA GLU A 494 21.85 3.29 -26.14
C GLU A 494 22.21 1.80 -26.25
N SER A 495 21.23 0.92 -26.49
CA SER A 495 21.46 -0.51 -26.62
C SER A 495 21.95 -0.90 -28.03
N PRO A 496 22.89 -1.85 -28.17
CA PRO A 496 23.28 -2.36 -29.48
C PRO A 496 22.09 -3.05 -30.18
N PRO A 497 21.95 -2.91 -31.52
CA PRO A 497 20.79 -3.41 -32.27
C PRO A 497 20.49 -4.91 -32.06
N ASP A 498 21.53 -5.71 -31.79
CA ASP A 498 21.42 -7.17 -31.73
C ASP A 498 21.34 -7.75 -30.31
N LYS A 499 21.43 -6.92 -29.25
CA LYS A 499 21.61 -7.43 -27.86
C LYS A 499 20.50 -7.06 -26.88
N HIS A 500 19.59 -6.13 -27.22
CA HIS A 500 18.51 -5.63 -26.34
C HIS A 500 18.95 -5.31 -24.89
N ALA A 501 20.25 -5.05 -24.69
CA ALA A 501 20.90 -4.87 -23.41
C ALA A 501 21.96 -3.79 -23.54
N CYS A 502 21.89 -2.80 -22.67
CA CYS A 502 22.83 -1.69 -22.57
C CYS A 502 23.69 -1.85 -21.31
N VAL A 503 24.98 -1.51 -21.43
CA VAL A 503 25.97 -1.65 -20.35
C VAL A 503 26.64 -0.30 -20.10
N GLY A 504 26.69 0.09 -18.84
CA GLY A 504 27.28 1.34 -18.37
C GLY A 504 26.25 2.33 -17.84
N LYS A 505 26.75 3.46 -17.34
CA LYS A 505 25.91 4.52 -16.76
C LYS A 505 25.08 5.28 -17.78
N HIS A 506 25.55 5.38 -19.02
CA HIS A 506 24.88 6.16 -20.08
C HIS A 506 23.47 5.63 -20.39
N CYS A 507 23.23 4.33 -20.19
CA CYS A 507 21.93 3.68 -20.36
C CYS A 507 20.78 4.32 -19.57
N PHE A 508 21.06 4.97 -18.45
CA PHE A 508 20.04 5.54 -17.55
C PHE A 508 20.36 6.92 -16.98
N ALA A 509 21.62 7.38 -17.08
CA ALA A 509 22.04 8.64 -16.48
C ALA A 509 21.16 9.82 -16.93
N LEU A 510 20.88 9.94 -18.24
CA LEU A 510 20.00 10.98 -18.77
C LEU A 510 18.56 10.83 -18.26
N SER A 511 18.02 9.62 -18.28
CA SER A 511 16.65 9.33 -17.82
C SER A 511 16.45 9.72 -16.34
N PHE A 512 17.41 9.39 -15.48
CA PHE A 512 17.36 9.76 -14.06
C PHE A 512 17.61 11.26 -13.82
N MET A 513 18.39 11.92 -14.66
CA MET A 513 18.53 13.39 -14.62
C MET A 513 17.19 14.06 -14.96
N ILE A 514 16.50 13.58 -16.00
CA ILE A 514 15.16 14.05 -16.37
C ILE A 514 14.19 13.83 -15.21
N MET A 515 14.18 12.64 -14.59
CA MET A 515 13.32 12.35 -13.45
C MET A 515 13.64 13.24 -12.23
N ALA A 516 14.91 13.59 -11.98
CA ALA A 516 15.28 14.55 -10.96
C ALA A 516 14.67 15.94 -11.24
N CYS A 517 14.81 16.46 -12.47
CA CYS A 517 14.19 17.72 -12.88
C CYS A 517 12.66 17.70 -12.76
N VAL A 518 12.02 16.57 -13.13
CA VAL A 518 10.57 16.37 -12.98
C VAL A 518 10.16 16.38 -11.51
N CYS A 519 10.96 15.82 -10.60
CA CYS A 519 10.71 15.90 -9.17
C CYS A 519 10.84 17.33 -8.62
N VAL A 520 11.83 18.12 -9.08
CA VAL A 520 11.95 19.55 -8.73
C VAL A 520 10.73 20.33 -9.21
N PHE A 521 10.29 20.09 -10.44
CA PHE A 521 9.07 20.69 -10.98
C PHE A 521 7.83 20.30 -10.15
N GLY A 522 7.65 19.01 -9.85
CA GLY A 522 6.58 18.52 -8.99
C GLY A 522 6.62 19.15 -7.60
N SER A 523 7.81 19.35 -7.03
CA SER A 523 8.00 20.04 -5.76
C SER A 523 7.53 21.49 -5.82
N ALA A 524 7.87 22.23 -6.88
CA ALA A 524 7.41 23.60 -7.07
C ALA A 524 5.87 23.65 -7.13
N VAL A 525 5.25 22.73 -7.88
CA VAL A 525 3.79 22.59 -7.95
C VAL A 525 3.17 22.29 -6.58
N ALA A 526 3.78 21.41 -5.79
CA ALA A 526 3.33 21.10 -4.44
C ALA A 526 3.45 22.28 -3.48
N PHE A 527 4.52 23.08 -3.57
CA PHE A 527 4.66 24.31 -2.79
C PHE A 527 3.65 25.39 -3.21
N ILE A 528 3.30 25.48 -4.50
CA ILE A 528 2.19 26.35 -4.95
C ILE A 528 0.88 25.90 -4.30
N LEU A 529 0.59 24.59 -4.28
CA LEU A 529 -0.59 24.04 -3.60
C LEU A 529 -0.57 24.36 -2.10
N PHE A 530 0.59 24.24 -1.44
CA PHE A 530 0.77 24.59 -0.04
C PHE A 530 0.45 26.07 0.21
N ILE A 531 1.01 26.99 -0.58
CA ILE A 531 0.77 28.43 -0.42
C ILE A 531 -0.71 28.75 -0.58
N ARG A 532 -1.37 28.17 -1.61
CA ARG A 532 -2.80 28.38 -1.88
C ARG A 532 -3.70 27.86 -0.77
N THR A 533 -3.33 26.75 -0.14
CA THR A 533 -4.15 26.09 0.89
C THR A 533 -3.78 26.52 2.32
N ARG A 534 -2.69 27.27 2.51
CA ARG A 534 -2.19 27.69 3.83
C ARG A 534 -3.25 28.36 4.71
N MET A 535 -4.04 29.27 4.14
CA MET A 535 -5.08 29.99 4.87
C MET A 535 -6.21 29.06 5.30
N PHE A 536 -6.60 28.11 4.44
CA PHE A 536 -7.59 27.09 4.74
C PHE A 536 -7.12 26.17 5.87
N TYR A 537 -5.89 25.65 5.80
CA TYR A 537 -5.33 24.80 6.87
C TYR A 537 -5.25 25.53 8.20
N ARG A 538 -4.83 26.80 8.22
CA ARG A 538 -4.69 27.57 9.46
C ARG A 538 -6.03 27.97 10.08
N ARG A 539 -7.03 28.36 9.27
CA ARG A 539 -8.31 28.86 9.77
C ARG A 539 -9.35 27.78 10.01
N VAL A 540 -9.34 26.70 9.24
CA VAL A 540 -10.39 25.67 9.28
C VAL A 540 -9.88 24.40 9.94
N VAL A 541 -8.80 23.82 9.40
CA VAL A 541 -8.31 22.50 9.85
C VAL A 541 -7.69 22.59 11.25
N TYR A 542 -6.79 23.55 11.45
CA TYR A 542 -6.10 23.74 12.73
C TYR A 542 -7.05 24.21 13.85
N ALA A 543 -7.90 25.21 13.57
CA ALA A 543 -8.88 25.70 14.56
C ALA A 543 -9.87 24.61 15.00
N ARG A 544 -10.32 23.76 14.06
CA ARG A 544 -11.15 22.59 14.38
C ARG A 544 -10.40 21.57 15.23
N LEU A 545 -9.11 21.33 14.97
CA LEU A 545 -8.31 20.41 15.79
C LEU A 545 -8.14 20.94 17.22
N GLN A 546 -7.96 22.25 17.40
CA GLN A 546 -7.86 22.85 18.73
C GLN A 546 -9.17 22.77 19.52
N SER A 547 -10.33 22.97 18.87
CA SER A 547 -11.62 22.88 19.55
C SER A 547 -11.99 21.47 20.03
N PHE A 548 -11.33 20.43 19.52
CA PHE A 548 -11.43 19.06 20.04
C PHE A 548 -10.46 18.75 21.18
N LEU A 549 -9.41 19.54 21.37
CA LEU A 549 -8.44 19.38 22.47
C LEU A 549 -8.82 20.19 23.71
N GLU A 550 -9.66 21.22 23.55
CA GLU A 550 -10.22 22.04 24.62
C GLU A 550 -11.48 21.42 25.28
N LYS A 551 -11.95 20.27 24.77
CA LYS A 551 -12.99 19.43 25.39
C LYS A 551 -12.35 18.16 25.93
#